data_AF-J9DPW7-F1
#
_entry.id   AF-J9DPW7-F1
#
_cell.length_a   1.000
_cell.length_b   1.000
_cell.length_c   1.000
_cell.angle_alpha   90.00
_cell.angle_beta   90.00
_cell.angle_gamma   90.00
#
_symmetry.space_group_name_H-M   'P 1'
#
loop_
_entity.id
_entity.type
_entity.pdbx_description
1 polymer ?
#
loop_
_entity_poly.entity_id
_entity_poly.type
_entity_poly.pdbx_seq_one_letter_code
_entity_poly.pdbx_strand_id
1 'polypeptide(L)'
;MKRSDLQEAWLIGNAIFIVLYTYGILRYIIAIPDIVPKQVLSLILLLVYGTTIFNVFLVDIKQLPSLTNFRCMLLFLTMPHKILLFPFYILSLIHTSRFVCERRREFEKYFFYNLAACCMQFQKNGLQLALTAQIVMVVMCLAMIVFQLCSFYTFFLYLFVVFCELQNNKEMRVALIRVRNMCDDVCKNLPGKYKPIYDKIREKVFYLAEENHKKTD
;
A
#
# COMPACT_ATOMS: atom_id res chain seq x y z
N MET A 1 -22.90 16.01 2.58
CA MET A 1 -22.90 14.55 2.36
C MET A 1 -23.00 13.87 3.71
N LYS A 2 -23.93 12.95 3.93
CA LYS A 2 -24.06 12.28 5.25
C LYS A 2 -22.90 11.31 5.42
N ARG A 3 -22.52 11.03 6.67
CA ARG A 3 -21.45 10.07 7.00
C ARG A 3 -21.73 8.66 6.45
N SER A 4 -23.00 8.28 6.35
CA SER A 4 -23.45 7.04 5.70
C SER A 4 -23.04 6.97 4.23
N ASP A 5 -23.27 8.06 3.49
CA ASP A 5 -23.05 8.11 2.05
C ASP A 5 -21.55 8.02 1.72
N LEU A 6 -20.70 8.64 2.56
CA LEU A 6 -19.24 8.54 2.44
C LEU A 6 -18.74 7.11 2.68
N GLN A 7 -19.32 6.39 3.65
CA GLN A 7 -18.94 5.01 3.95
C GLN A 7 -19.38 4.06 2.83
N GLU A 8 -20.55 4.28 2.25
CA GLU A 8 -21.04 3.51 1.11
C GLU A 8 -20.17 3.74 -0.14
N ALA A 9 -19.86 5.00 -0.47
CA ALA A 9 -18.96 5.33 -1.56
C ALA A 9 -17.55 4.74 -1.36
N TRP A 10 -17.04 4.79 -0.13
CA TRP A 10 -15.76 4.17 0.23
C TRP A 10 -15.78 2.64 0.03
N LEU A 11 -16.86 1.97 0.46
CA LEU A 11 -17.01 0.52 0.33
C LEU A 11 -17.11 0.10 -1.14
N ILE A 12 -17.98 0.76 -1.91
CA ILE A 12 -18.17 0.51 -3.35
C ILE A 12 -16.87 0.75 -4.10
N GLY A 13 -16.18 1.86 -3.81
CA GLY A 13 -14.89 2.17 -4.43
C GLY A 13 -13.84 1.08 -4.18
N ASN A 14 -13.69 0.63 -2.93
CA ASN A 14 -12.77 -0.48 -2.64
C ASN A 14 -13.18 -1.78 -3.32
N ALA A 15 -14.48 -2.11 -3.34
CA ALA A 15 -14.99 -3.32 -3.99
C ALA A 15 -14.69 -3.31 -5.50
N ILE A 16 -14.97 -2.20 -6.19
CA ILE A 16 -14.65 -2.04 -7.62
C ILE A 16 -13.14 -2.15 -7.85
N PHE A 17 -12.32 -1.50 -7.02
CA PHE A 17 -10.88 -1.59 -7.13
C PHE A 17 -10.37 -3.03 -6.96
N ILE A 18 -10.87 -3.77 -5.96
CA ILE A 18 -10.52 -5.17 -5.72
C ILE A 18 -10.87 -6.01 -6.94
N VAL A 19 -12.08 -5.89 -7.48
CA VAL A 19 -12.54 -6.66 -8.65
C VAL A 19 -11.67 -6.37 -9.87
N LEU A 20 -11.44 -5.09 -10.19
CA LEU A 20 -10.63 -4.70 -11.35
C LEU A 20 -9.16 -5.08 -11.21
N TYR A 21 -8.60 -4.96 -10.01
CA TYR A 21 -7.21 -5.36 -9.75
C TYR A 21 -7.06 -6.89 -9.84
N THR A 22 -8.01 -7.65 -9.28
CA THR A 22 -8.06 -9.11 -9.36
C THR A 22 -8.18 -9.57 -10.81
N TYR A 23 -9.03 -8.93 -11.61
CA TYR A 23 -9.11 -9.17 -13.05
C TYR A 23 -7.75 -8.94 -13.72
N GLY A 24 -7.06 -7.87 -13.36
CA GLY A 24 -5.70 -7.58 -13.83
C GLY A 24 -4.69 -8.69 -13.49
N ILE A 25 -4.78 -9.30 -12.32
CA ILE A 25 -3.94 -10.45 -11.93
C ILE A 25 -4.32 -11.70 -12.75
N LEU A 26 -5.60 -12.06 -12.78
CA LEU A 26 -6.11 -13.26 -13.48
C LEU A 26 -5.77 -13.24 -14.96
N ARG A 27 -5.71 -12.06 -15.57
CA ARG A 27 -5.26 -11.89 -16.95
C ARG A 27 -3.86 -12.46 -17.21
N TYR A 28 -2.91 -12.31 -16.28
CA TYR A 28 -1.57 -12.87 -16.46
C TYR A 28 -1.56 -14.40 -16.39
N ILE A 29 -2.59 -15.00 -15.79
CA ILE A 29 -2.74 -16.45 -15.65
C ILE A 29 -3.49 -17.04 -16.85
N ILE A 30 -4.57 -16.39 -17.29
CA ILE A 30 -5.54 -16.93 -18.27
C ILE A 30 -5.40 -16.27 -19.66
N ALA A 31 -4.46 -15.34 -19.84
CA ALA A 31 -4.17 -14.65 -21.12
C ALA A 31 -5.39 -13.92 -21.76
N ILE A 32 -6.25 -13.31 -20.94
CA ILE A 32 -7.43 -12.56 -21.36
C ILE A 32 -7.03 -11.16 -21.90
N PRO A 33 -7.76 -10.54 -22.86
CA PRO A 33 -7.48 -9.16 -23.32
C PRO A 33 -7.56 -8.10 -22.20
N ASP A 34 -6.72 -7.05 -22.29
CA ASP A 34 -6.82 -5.89 -21.37
C ASP A 34 -7.97 -5.01 -21.81
N ILE A 35 -9.05 -5.02 -21.04
CA ILE A 35 -10.18 -4.10 -21.23
C ILE A 35 -10.17 -2.94 -20.23
N VAL A 36 -9.26 -2.95 -19.24
CA VAL A 36 -9.21 -1.95 -18.17
C VAL A 36 -8.09 -0.96 -18.43
N PRO A 37 -8.40 0.30 -18.79
CA PRO A 37 -7.40 1.34 -18.96
C PRO A 37 -6.54 1.48 -17.71
N LYS A 38 -5.25 1.75 -17.90
CA LYS A 38 -4.25 1.81 -16.82
C LYS A 38 -4.65 2.79 -15.70
N GLN A 39 -5.32 3.87 -16.07
CA GLN A 39 -5.68 4.99 -15.19
C GLN A 39 -6.89 4.69 -14.28
N VAL A 40 -7.76 3.74 -14.66
CA VAL A 40 -9.03 3.50 -13.94
C VAL A 40 -8.79 3.10 -12.49
N LEU A 41 -7.79 2.25 -12.23
CA LEU A 41 -7.43 1.82 -10.88
C LEU A 41 -7.00 3.00 -9.99
N SER A 42 -6.19 3.91 -10.53
CA SER A 42 -5.73 5.10 -9.81
C SER A 42 -6.87 6.08 -9.56
N LEU A 43 -7.81 6.24 -10.50
CA LEU A 43 -8.99 7.09 -10.31
C LEU A 43 -9.91 6.55 -9.22
N ILE A 44 -10.12 5.24 -9.16
CA ILE A 44 -10.92 4.62 -8.10
C ILE A 44 -10.24 4.81 -6.74
N LEU A 45 -8.93 4.59 -6.66
CA LEU A 45 -8.18 4.84 -5.42
C LEU A 45 -8.19 6.31 -5.01
N LEU A 46 -8.16 7.24 -5.97
CA LEU A 46 -8.30 8.66 -5.69
C LEU A 46 -9.66 8.98 -5.05
N LEU A 47 -10.75 8.36 -5.54
CA LEU A 47 -12.08 8.49 -4.94
C LEU A 47 -12.11 7.86 -3.54
N VAL A 48 -11.62 6.63 -3.39
CA VAL A 48 -11.58 5.92 -2.09
C VAL A 48 -10.84 6.75 -1.06
N TYR A 49 -9.62 7.20 -1.35
CA TYR A 49 -8.85 7.99 -0.39
C TYR A 49 -9.42 9.40 -0.22
N GLY A 50 -10.01 9.98 -1.27
CA GLY A 50 -10.76 11.24 -1.21
C GLY A 50 -11.89 11.19 -0.19
N THR A 51 -12.69 10.12 -0.17
CA THR A 51 -13.76 9.96 0.83
C THR A 51 -13.24 9.91 2.27
N THR A 52 -12.04 9.37 2.49
CA THR A 52 -11.44 9.29 3.85
C THR A 52 -10.97 10.64 4.38
N ILE A 53 -10.49 11.52 3.49
CA ILE A 53 -9.97 12.84 3.89
C ILE A 53 -11.03 13.94 3.81
N PHE A 54 -12.18 13.69 3.17
CA PHE A 54 -13.20 14.71 2.91
C PHE A 54 -13.65 15.45 4.18
N ASN A 55 -13.86 14.72 5.27
CA ASN A 55 -14.25 15.34 6.54
C ASN A 55 -13.13 16.19 7.16
N VAL A 56 -11.87 15.77 7.04
CA VAL A 56 -10.73 16.56 7.55
C VAL A 56 -10.51 17.80 6.69
N PHE A 57 -10.66 17.66 5.37
CA PHE A 57 -10.59 18.77 4.42
C PHE A 57 -11.57 19.89 4.76
N LEU A 58 -12.80 19.55 5.19
CA LEU A 58 -13.82 20.52 5.56
C LEU A 58 -13.56 21.23 6.90
N VAL A 59 -12.84 20.58 7.82
CA VAL A 59 -12.63 21.09 9.19
C VAL A 59 -11.32 21.85 9.33
N ASP A 60 -10.21 21.28 8.85
CA ASP A 60 -8.89 21.91 8.94
C ASP A 60 -7.97 21.50 7.78
N ILE A 61 -7.95 22.35 6.74
CA ILE A 61 -7.14 22.16 5.54
C ILE A 61 -5.63 22.10 5.85
N LYS A 62 -5.18 22.75 6.93
CA LYS A 62 -3.75 22.80 7.29
C LYS A 62 -3.22 21.45 7.77
N GLN A 63 -4.11 20.55 8.22
CA GLN A 63 -3.74 19.21 8.64
C GLN A 63 -3.65 18.21 7.48
N LEU A 64 -4.16 18.53 6.29
CA LEU A 64 -4.14 17.58 5.17
C LEU A 64 -2.74 17.08 4.80
N PRO A 65 -1.70 17.94 4.69
CA PRO A 65 -0.38 17.47 4.28
C PRO A 65 0.27 16.50 5.26
N SER A 66 -0.19 16.44 6.51
CA SER A 66 0.35 15.51 7.52
C SER A 66 -0.28 14.11 7.43
N LEU A 67 -1.43 13.97 6.78
CA LEU A 67 -2.13 12.68 6.63
C LEU A 67 -1.48 11.81 5.56
N THR A 68 -1.22 10.54 5.88
CA THR A 68 -0.75 9.57 4.86
C THR A 68 -1.75 9.46 3.71
N ASN A 69 -3.05 9.42 3.99
CA ASN A 69 -4.08 9.27 2.96
C ASN A 69 -4.06 10.40 1.92
N PHE A 70 -3.76 11.63 2.33
CA PHE A 70 -3.60 12.75 1.40
C PHE A 70 -2.38 12.56 0.50
N ARG A 71 -1.26 12.08 1.06
CA ARG A 71 -0.04 11.76 0.30
C ARG A 71 -0.28 10.62 -0.69
N CYS A 72 -1.05 9.59 -0.31
CA CYS A 72 -1.48 8.53 -1.21
C CYS A 72 -2.33 9.08 -2.36
N MET A 73 -3.22 10.04 -2.12
CA MET A 73 -3.97 10.71 -3.21
C MET A 73 -3.04 11.42 -4.19
N LEU A 74 -2.04 12.16 -3.69
CA LEU A 74 -1.03 12.80 -4.56
C LEU A 74 -0.30 11.76 -5.41
N LEU A 75 0.06 10.61 -4.83
CA LEU A 75 0.65 9.51 -5.59
C LEU A 75 -0.30 9.02 -6.70
N PHE A 76 -1.59 8.80 -6.41
CA PHE A 76 -2.55 8.32 -7.41
C PHE A 76 -2.81 9.32 -8.54
N LEU A 77 -2.67 10.63 -8.29
CA LEU A 77 -2.72 11.65 -9.34
C LEU A 77 -1.62 11.47 -10.40
N THR A 78 -0.49 10.83 -10.05
CA THR A 78 0.56 10.52 -11.02
C THR A 78 0.28 9.29 -11.88
N MET A 79 -0.86 8.63 -11.70
CA MET A 79 -1.27 7.42 -12.43
C MET A 79 -0.17 6.33 -12.41
N PRO A 80 0.26 5.89 -11.21
CA PRO A 80 1.35 4.93 -11.07
C PRO A 80 1.05 3.61 -11.80
N HIS A 81 2.10 2.92 -12.23
CA HIS A 81 1.97 1.62 -12.89
C HIS A 81 1.18 0.61 -12.02
N LYS A 82 0.36 -0.26 -12.65
CA LYS A 82 -0.53 -1.22 -11.97
C LYS A 82 0.19 -2.07 -10.89
N ILE A 83 1.45 -2.42 -11.12
CA ILE A 83 2.28 -3.19 -10.17
C ILE A 83 2.51 -2.42 -8.86
N LEU A 84 2.72 -1.10 -8.91
CA LEU A 84 2.94 -0.27 -7.73
C LEU A 84 1.70 -0.13 -6.85
N LEU A 85 0.52 -0.51 -7.37
CA LEU A 85 -0.76 -0.50 -6.64
C LEU A 85 -1.00 -1.78 -5.82
N PHE A 86 -0.13 -2.78 -5.91
CA PHE A 86 -0.24 -4.05 -5.19
C PHE A 86 -0.42 -3.93 -3.66
N PRO A 87 0.37 -3.11 -2.93
CA PRO A 87 0.13 -2.95 -1.49
C PRO A 87 -1.25 -2.35 -1.17
N PHE A 88 -1.74 -1.44 -2.02
CA PHE A 88 -3.07 -0.85 -1.87
C PHE A 88 -4.17 -1.88 -2.13
N TYR A 89 -3.97 -2.82 -3.05
CA TYR A 89 -4.86 -3.96 -3.27
C TYR A 89 -5.02 -4.82 -2.01
N ILE A 90 -3.91 -5.18 -1.36
CA ILE A 90 -3.95 -5.95 -0.11
C ILE A 90 -4.65 -5.16 1.00
N LEU A 91 -4.33 -3.86 1.14
CA LEU A 91 -4.99 -3.00 2.12
C LEU A 91 -6.50 -2.89 1.87
N SER A 92 -6.92 -2.69 0.63
CA SER A 92 -8.34 -2.64 0.26
C SER A 92 -9.06 -3.95 0.61
N LEU A 93 -8.46 -5.11 0.33
CA LEU A 93 -9.02 -6.41 0.73
C LEU A 93 -9.24 -6.49 2.24
N ILE A 94 -8.21 -6.13 3.02
CA ILE A 94 -8.25 -6.22 4.48
C ILE A 94 -9.27 -5.24 5.07
N HIS A 95 -9.22 -3.97 4.65
CA HIS A 95 -10.13 -2.94 5.18
C HIS A 95 -11.58 -3.21 4.80
N THR A 96 -11.84 -3.67 3.58
CA THR A 96 -13.19 -4.07 3.14
C THR A 96 -13.68 -5.28 3.93
N SER A 97 -12.83 -6.29 4.10
CA SER A 97 -13.18 -7.49 4.88
C SER A 97 -13.50 -7.15 6.33
N ARG A 98 -12.68 -6.29 6.95
CA ARG A 98 -12.91 -5.79 8.31
C ARG A 98 -14.23 -5.06 8.42
N PHE A 99 -14.52 -4.14 7.50
CA PHE A 99 -15.77 -3.39 7.48
C PHE A 99 -17.00 -4.32 7.38
N VAL A 100 -16.94 -5.31 6.49
CA VAL A 100 -18.01 -6.31 6.31
C VAL A 100 -18.21 -7.15 7.59
N CYS A 101 -17.12 -7.61 8.21
CA CYS A 101 -17.19 -8.42 9.42
C CYS A 101 -17.67 -7.63 10.66
N GLU A 102 -17.27 -6.36 10.80
CA GLU A 102 -17.74 -5.47 11.88
C GLU A 102 -19.25 -5.21 11.80
N ARG A 103 -19.83 -5.28 10.59
CA ARG A 103 -21.27 -5.13 10.32
C ARG A 103 -21.97 -6.44 10.01
N ARG A 104 -21.66 -7.49 10.78
CA ARG A 104 -22.23 -8.84 10.60
C ARG A 104 -23.75 -8.85 10.35
N ARG A 105 -24.52 -8.10 11.15
CA ARG A 105 -26.00 -8.06 11.03
C ARG A 105 -26.49 -7.62 9.65
N GLU A 106 -25.74 -6.77 8.96
CA GLU A 106 -26.09 -6.26 7.64
C GLU A 106 -25.66 -7.23 6.53
N PHE A 107 -24.49 -7.86 6.69
CA PHE A 107 -23.81 -8.56 5.60
C PHE A 107 -23.82 -10.09 5.65
N GLU A 108 -24.15 -10.72 6.78
CA GLU A 108 -24.09 -12.18 6.96
C GLU A 108 -24.92 -12.97 5.94
N LYS A 109 -25.97 -12.35 5.40
CA LYS A 109 -26.84 -12.94 4.37
C LYS A 109 -26.20 -13.02 2.97
N TYR A 110 -25.10 -12.32 2.71
CA TYR A 110 -24.47 -12.30 1.38
C TYR A 110 -23.31 -13.28 1.27
N PHE A 111 -23.12 -13.86 0.07
CA PHE A 111 -22.08 -14.86 -0.19
C PHE A 111 -20.66 -14.36 0.14
N PHE A 112 -20.39 -13.07 -0.05
CA PHE A 112 -19.07 -12.48 0.18
C PHE A 112 -18.73 -12.32 1.66
N TYR A 113 -19.68 -12.49 2.60
CA TYR A 113 -19.38 -12.46 4.03
C TYR A 113 -18.41 -13.57 4.43
N ASN A 114 -18.60 -14.78 3.92
CA ASN A 114 -17.70 -15.91 4.20
C ASN A 114 -16.28 -15.65 3.67
N LEU A 115 -16.17 -15.02 2.50
CA LEU A 115 -14.88 -14.61 1.93
C LEU A 115 -14.21 -13.56 2.81
N ALA A 116 -14.95 -12.53 3.24
CA ALA A 116 -14.45 -11.50 4.15
C ALA A 116 -13.99 -12.11 5.49
N ALA A 117 -14.79 -13.01 6.06
CA ALA A 117 -14.46 -13.71 7.31
C ALA A 117 -13.18 -14.55 7.18
N CYS A 118 -12.99 -15.22 6.04
CA CYS A 118 -11.75 -15.93 5.73
C CYS A 118 -10.55 -14.97 5.62
N CYS A 119 -10.69 -13.86 4.89
CA CYS A 119 -9.65 -12.84 4.78
C CYS A 119 -9.24 -12.27 6.16
N MET A 120 -10.20 -12.12 7.08
CA MET A 120 -9.93 -11.62 8.43
C MET A 120 -9.05 -12.56 9.28
N GLN A 121 -9.07 -13.88 9.02
CA GLN A 121 -8.16 -14.82 9.69
C GLN A 121 -6.68 -14.50 9.40
N PHE A 122 -6.40 -13.93 8.24
CA PHE A 122 -5.05 -13.58 7.80
C PHE A 122 -4.73 -12.09 7.94
N GLN A 123 -5.58 -11.30 8.61
CA GLN A 123 -5.46 -9.84 8.67
C GLN A 123 -4.06 -9.36 9.08
N LYS A 124 -3.50 -9.89 10.17
CA LYS A 124 -2.19 -9.46 10.69
C LYS A 124 -1.08 -9.71 9.67
N ASN A 125 -1.07 -10.89 9.06
CA ASN A 125 -0.08 -11.26 8.06
C ASN A 125 -0.26 -10.47 6.77
N GLY A 126 -1.51 -10.24 6.35
CA GLY A 126 -1.84 -9.43 5.18
C GLY A 126 -1.43 -7.97 5.35
N LEU A 127 -1.64 -7.37 6.54
CA LEU A 127 -1.22 -6.01 6.81
C LEU A 127 0.31 -5.90 6.75
N GLN A 128 1.01 -6.83 7.39
CA GLN A 128 2.47 -6.90 7.34
C GLN A 128 2.99 -7.13 5.91
N LEU A 129 2.31 -7.95 5.12
CA LEU A 129 2.64 -8.15 3.70
C LEU A 129 2.46 -6.86 2.90
N ALA A 130 1.37 -6.12 3.12
CA ALA A 130 1.11 -4.86 2.43
C ALA A 130 2.20 -3.81 2.75
N LEU A 131 2.58 -3.65 4.01
CA LEU A 131 3.63 -2.72 4.44
C LEU A 131 5.01 -3.13 3.90
N THR A 132 5.33 -4.43 3.94
CA THR A 132 6.57 -4.97 3.33
C THR A 132 6.58 -4.70 1.83
N ALA A 133 5.45 -4.92 1.15
CA ALA A 133 5.31 -4.66 -0.27
C ALA A 133 5.47 -3.17 -0.60
N GLN A 134 4.97 -2.24 0.22
CA GLN A 134 5.21 -0.79 0.01
C GLN A 134 6.71 -0.48 -0.04
N ILE A 135 7.51 -1.02 0.88
CA ILE A 135 8.96 -0.78 0.91
C ILE A 135 9.63 -1.36 -0.35
N VAL A 136 9.30 -2.61 -0.71
CA VAL A 136 9.84 -3.27 -1.91
C VAL A 136 9.45 -2.52 -3.19
N MET A 137 8.23 -1.98 -3.25
CA MET A 137 7.75 -1.24 -4.41
C MET A 137 8.48 0.09 -4.63
N VAL A 138 9.16 0.67 -3.63
CA VAL A 138 10.06 1.83 -3.84
C VAL A 138 11.22 1.44 -4.75
N VAL A 139 11.86 0.30 -4.47
CA VAL A 139 12.97 -0.22 -5.28
C VAL A 139 12.48 -0.59 -6.69
N MET A 140 11.30 -1.22 -6.78
CA MET A 140 10.67 -1.52 -8.07
C MET A 140 10.34 -0.24 -8.86
N CYS A 141 9.88 0.82 -8.20
CA CYS A 141 9.60 2.11 -8.84
C CYS A 141 10.87 2.74 -9.41
N LEU A 142 12.00 2.66 -8.68
CA LEU A 142 13.29 3.11 -9.18
C LEU A 142 13.73 2.31 -10.42
N ALA A 143 13.58 0.99 -10.41
CA ALA A 143 13.86 0.16 -11.57
C ALA A 143 12.96 0.54 -12.76
N MET A 144 11.67 0.79 -12.52
CA MET A 144 10.72 1.23 -13.55
C MET A 144 11.07 2.58 -14.17
N ILE A 145 11.70 3.50 -13.45
CA ILE A 145 12.21 4.75 -14.05
C ILE A 145 13.28 4.45 -15.09
N VAL A 146 14.21 3.53 -14.80
CA VAL A 146 15.27 3.12 -15.75
C VAL A 146 14.66 2.55 -17.04
N PHE A 147 13.56 1.80 -16.92
CA PHE A 147 12.81 1.27 -18.06
C PHE A 147 11.78 2.25 -18.66
N GLN A 148 11.75 3.51 -18.22
CA GLN A 148 10.80 4.53 -18.68
C GLN A 148 9.32 4.14 -18.50
N LEU A 149 9.02 3.26 -17.52
CA LEU A 149 7.67 2.82 -17.18
C LEU A 149 7.04 3.67 -16.07
N CYS A 150 7.82 4.52 -15.39
CA CYS A 150 7.38 5.41 -14.32
C CYS A 150 8.10 6.76 -14.40
N SER A 151 7.45 7.79 -13.86
CA SER A 151 8.02 9.13 -13.76
C SER A 151 8.82 9.32 -12.46
N PHE A 152 9.78 10.26 -12.48
CA PHE A 152 10.48 10.68 -11.26
C PHE A 152 9.50 11.23 -10.19
N TYR A 153 8.44 11.92 -10.60
CA TYR A 153 7.42 12.43 -9.67
C TYR A 153 6.71 11.31 -8.91
N THR A 154 6.33 10.24 -9.61
CA THR A 154 5.74 9.05 -9.00
C THR A 154 6.67 8.46 -7.95
N PHE A 155 7.96 8.34 -8.25
CA PHE A 155 8.96 7.81 -7.31
C PHE A 155 9.09 8.69 -6.06
N PHE A 156 9.24 10.01 -6.20
CA PHE A 156 9.37 10.90 -5.05
C PHE A 156 8.11 10.89 -4.17
N LEU A 157 6.92 10.88 -4.75
CA LEU A 157 5.67 10.78 -3.99
C LEU A 157 5.53 9.42 -3.31
N TYR A 158 5.92 8.33 -3.96
CA TYR A 158 5.91 7.00 -3.36
C TYR A 158 6.88 6.91 -2.18
N LEU A 159 8.10 7.41 -2.36
CA LEU A 159 9.11 7.50 -1.31
C LEU A 159 8.60 8.35 -0.14
N PHE A 160 7.92 9.46 -0.42
CA PHE A 160 7.34 10.33 0.60
C PHE A 160 6.21 9.64 1.40
N VAL A 161 5.36 8.86 0.74
CA VAL A 161 4.35 8.01 1.40
C VAL A 161 5.02 7.02 2.36
N VAL A 162 6.03 6.30 1.89
CA VAL A 162 6.77 5.31 2.70
C VAL A 162 7.48 5.98 3.88
N PHE A 163 8.12 7.13 3.65
CA PHE A 163 8.80 7.89 4.71
C PHE A 163 7.83 8.37 5.79
N CYS A 164 6.66 8.87 5.40
CA CYS A 164 5.61 9.23 6.34
C CYS A 164 5.15 8.02 7.17
N GLU A 165 4.88 6.87 6.53
CA GLU A 165 4.46 5.66 7.24
C GLU A 165 5.55 5.20 8.22
N LEU A 166 6.83 5.30 7.87
CA LEU A 166 7.92 4.97 8.78
C LEU A 166 7.95 5.84 10.05
N GLN A 167 7.59 7.12 9.93
CA GLN A 167 7.52 8.02 11.08
C GLN A 167 6.30 7.70 11.97
N ASN A 168 5.14 7.50 11.35
CA ASN A 168 3.86 7.48 12.06
C ASN A 168 3.33 6.07 12.40
N ASN A 169 3.83 5.03 11.74
CA ASN A 169 3.31 3.66 11.86
C ASN A 169 4.39 2.70 12.38
N LYS A 170 4.20 2.19 13.61
CA LYS A 170 5.10 1.22 14.24
C LYS A 170 5.24 -0.05 13.39
N GLU A 171 4.16 -0.52 12.78
CA GLU A 171 4.17 -1.74 11.96
C GLU A 171 5.01 -1.57 10.68
N MET A 172 5.12 -0.34 10.16
CA MET A 172 5.96 -0.04 9.00
C MET A 172 7.45 -0.18 9.34
N ARG A 173 7.84 0.17 10.57
CA ARG A 173 9.21 -0.04 11.06
C ARG A 173 9.54 -1.53 11.17
N VAL A 174 8.60 -2.33 11.66
CA VAL A 174 8.74 -3.80 11.69
C VAL A 174 8.88 -4.37 10.27
N ALA A 175 8.08 -3.87 9.31
CA ALA A 175 8.21 -4.26 7.91
C ALA A 175 9.59 -3.89 7.33
N LEU A 176 10.16 -2.74 7.69
CA LEU A 176 11.51 -2.34 7.27
C LEU A 176 12.60 -3.28 7.82
N ILE A 177 12.50 -3.67 9.10
CA ILE A 177 13.40 -4.66 9.70
C ILE A 177 13.28 -6.00 8.96
N ARG A 178 12.07 -6.41 8.56
CA ARG A 178 11.88 -7.64 7.77
C ARG A 178 12.57 -7.54 6.41
N VAL A 179 12.40 -6.43 5.69
CA VAL A 179 13.09 -6.20 4.40
C VAL A 179 14.60 -6.22 4.59
N ARG A 180 15.12 -5.60 5.65
CA ARG A 180 16.55 -5.68 6.00
C ARG A 180 17.01 -7.12 6.16
N ASN A 181 16.30 -7.93 6.95
CA ASN A 181 16.68 -9.31 7.20
C ASN A 181 16.70 -10.12 5.89
N MET A 182 15.72 -9.90 5.01
CA MET A 182 15.71 -10.49 3.67
C MET A 182 16.93 -10.07 2.84
N CYS A 183 17.29 -8.78 2.86
CA CYS A 183 18.50 -8.29 2.20
C CYS A 183 19.77 -8.92 2.80
N ASP A 184 19.87 -8.99 4.13
CA ASP A 184 21.01 -9.59 4.85
C ASP A 184 21.18 -11.06 4.43
N ASP A 185 20.09 -11.82 4.35
CA ASP A 185 20.10 -13.22 3.93
C ASP A 185 20.52 -13.41 2.47
N VAL A 186 20.04 -12.55 1.56
CA VAL A 186 20.48 -12.55 0.16
C VAL A 186 21.97 -12.20 0.05
N CYS A 187 22.44 -11.24 0.85
CA CYS A 187 23.82 -10.77 0.79
C CYS A 187 24.85 -11.78 1.32
N LYS A 188 24.45 -12.75 2.16
CA LYS A 188 25.33 -13.86 2.57
C LYS A 188 25.89 -14.61 1.37
N ASN A 189 25.09 -14.74 0.31
CA ASN A 189 25.40 -15.46 -0.92
C ASN A 189 26.06 -14.60 -2.01
N LEU A 190 26.28 -13.29 -1.76
CA LEU A 190 26.93 -12.42 -2.74
C LEU A 190 28.45 -12.69 -2.85
N PRO A 191 29.04 -12.52 -4.03
CA PRO A 191 30.49 -12.56 -4.20
C PRO A 191 31.18 -11.53 -3.28
N GLY A 192 32.36 -11.88 -2.75
CA GLY A 192 33.07 -11.08 -1.75
C GLY A 192 33.32 -9.61 -2.12
N LYS A 193 33.33 -9.27 -3.42
CA LYS A 193 33.44 -7.89 -3.93
C LYS A 193 32.26 -6.98 -3.55
N TYR A 194 31.06 -7.54 -3.38
CA TYR A 194 29.84 -6.77 -3.16
C TYR A 194 29.44 -6.66 -1.67
N LYS A 195 29.96 -7.55 -0.81
CA LYS A 195 29.70 -7.52 0.64
C LYS A 195 30.09 -6.18 1.31
N PRO A 196 31.28 -5.59 1.04
CA PRO A 196 31.67 -4.32 1.67
C PRO A 196 30.77 -3.14 1.27
N ILE A 197 30.24 -3.15 0.05
CA ILE A 197 29.31 -2.12 -0.44
C ILE A 197 27.98 -2.25 0.29
N TYR A 198 27.48 -3.48 0.45
CA TYR A 198 26.27 -3.75 1.21
C TYR A 198 26.38 -3.31 2.67
N ASP A 199 27.46 -3.69 3.35
CA ASP A 199 27.67 -3.35 4.77
C ASP A 199 27.66 -1.83 5.00
N LYS A 200 28.28 -1.06 4.10
CA LYS A 200 28.31 0.41 4.16
C LYS A 200 26.93 1.05 3.96
N ILE A 201 26.09 0.48 3.08
CA ILE A 201 24.71 0.95 2.86
C ILE A 201 23.84 0.57 4.07
N ARG A 202 24.00 -0.66 4.56
CA ARG A 202 23.28 -1.21 5.70
C ARG A 202 23.45 -0.34 6.94
N GLU A 203 24.68 0.02 7.29
CA GLU A 203 24.96 0.91 8.43
C GLU A 203 24.23 2.25 8.31
N LYS A 204 24.26 2.88 7.12
CA LYS A 204 23.66 4.22 6.93
C LYS A 204 22.14 4.21 6.88
N VAL A 205 21.54 3.21 6.24
CA VAL A 205 20.09 3.16 6.01
C VAL A 205 19.34 2.67 7.26
N PHE A 206 19.91 1.74 8.01
CA PHE A 206 19.21 1.10 9.13
C PHE A 206 19.50 1.71 10.50
N TYR A 207 20.51 2.57 10.64
CA TYR A 207 20.75 3.34 11.86
C TYR A 207 19.52 4.18 12.28
N LEU A 208 18.83 4.78 11.30
CA LEU A 208 17.62 5.61 11.51
C LEU A 208 16.40 4.81 12.02
N ALA A 209 16.35 3.50 11.74
CA ALA A 209 15.27 2.63 12.17
C ALA A 209 15.48 2.12 13.62
N GLU A 210 16.73 1.87 14.01
CA GLU A 210 17.08 1.35 15.34
C GLU A 210 17.06 2.41 16.44
N GLU A 211 17.46 3.64 16.15
CA GLU A 211 17.51 4.75 17.13
C GLU A 211 16.12 5.12 17.67
N ASN A 212 15.06 4.82 16.91
CA ASN A 212 13.67 5.07 17.29
C ASN A 212 12.95 3.84 17.87
N HIS A 213 13.41 2.61 17.58
CA HIS A 213 12.84 1.40 18.20
C HIS A 213 13.22 1.31 19.68
N LYS A 214 14.48 1.63 20.02
CA LYS A 214 15.01 1.65 21.40
C LYS A 214 14.38 2.73 22.31
N LYS A 215 13.63 3.69 21.76
CA LYS A 215 12.89 4.70 22.54
C LYS A 215 11.44 4.30 22.81
N THR A 216 10.98 3.18 22.26
CA THR A 216 9.59 2.69 22.39
C THR A 216 9.46 1.39 23.18
N ASP A 217 10.59 0.84 23.64
CA ASP A 217 10.68 -0.22 24.64
C ASP A 217 11.13 0.41 25.98
#